data_AF-A0A833U699-F1
#
_entry.id   AF-A0A833U699-F1
#
_cell.length_a   1.000
_cell.length_b   1.000
_cell.length_c   1.000
_cell.angle_alpha   90.00
_cell.angle_beta   90.00
_cell.angle_gamma   90.00
#
_symmetry.space_group_name_H-M   'P 1'
#
loop_
_entity.id
_entity.type
_entity.pdbx_description
1 polymer ?
#
loop_
_entity_poly.entity_id
_entity_poly.type
_entity_poly.pdbx_seq_one_letter_code
_entity_poly.pdbx_strand_id
1 'polypeptide(L)'
;MEPGDGSAEKSQNVQVDHDDTIEEPKSGMEFNSFEDLLSYYKEYGKRSGFGVMTKRAERGEDESVRYVTLACARSGKARNRTLNVANPRPTGKTECKAKINALRQDCVLRLTTVHNIHNHGLSPKKSRFFRCNREVSDAVKRVLGGAGALRDYFLRMQYKNPGFFYMMDIDDEGRLKNVFWADPRSRAAYQDFGDVVTFDTTYLTNRYGMPFAPFVGVKHHRQSILLGAGLISSEDTETFVWLFETWLQCMDGIAPKAIITDQDRAMKNAIAIVFPKTQHRFCL
;
A
#
# COMPACT_ATOMS: atom_id res chain seq x y z
N MET A 1 45.20 41.79 20.34
CA MET A 1 43.91 41.09 20.15
C MET A 1 43.74 40.19 21.36
N GLU A 2 42.69 40.46 22.14
CA GLU A 2 42.16 39.64 23.24
C GLU A 2 41.69 38.24 22.77
N PRO A 3 41.05 37.39 23.60
CA PRO A 3 41.25 36.96 25.00
C PRO A 3 41.35 35.39 25.09
N GLY A 4 41.73 34.78 26.21
CA GLY A 4 40.78 34.30 27.25
C GLY A 4 40.33 32.85 27.02
N ASP A 5 41.06 31.89 27.58
CA ASP A 5 40.68 30.46 27.59
C ASP A 5 39.65 30.23 28.71
N GLY A 6 38.38 30.46 28.37
CA GLY A 6 37.23 30.22 29.24
C GLY A 6 36.66 28.83 28.99
N SER A 7 36.85 27.93 29.96
CA SER A 7 36.21 26.61 30.03
C SER A 7 34.68 26.76 30.03
N ALA A 8 34.06 26.50 28.87
CA ALA A 8 32.62 26.47 28.72
C ALA A 8 32.02 25.19 29.34
N GLU A 9 30.97 25.42 30.13
CA GLU A 9 30.20 24.47 30.91
C GLU A 9 29.67 23.30 30.07
N LYS A 10 29.79 22.08 30.62
CA LYS A 10 29.12 20.89 30.11
C LYS A 10 27.61 21.02 30.35
N SER A 11 26.89 21.55 29.38
CA SER A 11 25.44 21.41 29.29
C SER A 11 25.12 19.94 28.98
N GLN A 12 24.74 19.19 30.01
CA GLN A 12 24.17 17.86 29.90
C GLN A 12 22.84 17.98 29.15
N ASN A 13 22.85 17.63 27.86
CA ASN A 13 21.63 17.50 27.08
C ASN A 13 20.94 16.21 27.51
N VAL A 14 19.95 16.35 28.41
CA VAL A 14 19.05 15.28 28.84
C VAL A 14 18.30 14.78 27.60
N GLN A 15 18.65 13.58 27.13
CA GLN A 15 17.85 12.85 26.16
C GLN A 15 16.55 12.46 26.86
N VAL A 16 15.47 13.19 26.56
CA VAL A 16 14.12 12.78 26.91
C VAL A 16 13.71 11.71 25.89
N ASP A 17 13.82 10.46 26.32
CA ASP A 17 13.28 9.29 25.63
C ASP A 17 11.75 9.43 25.64
N HIS A 18 11.17 9.83 24.50
CA HIS A 18 9.71 9.86 24.36
C HIS A 18 9.25 8.43 24.10
N ASP A 19 8.96 7.70 25.18
CA ASP A 19 8.26 6.42 25.13
C ASP A 19 6.84 6.64 24.57
N ASP A 20 6.71 6.51 23.24
CA ASP A 20 5.47 6.66 22.49
C ASP A 20 4.45 5.54 22.82
N THR A 21 4.08 5.32 24.08
CA THR A 21 3.07 4.32 24.46
C THR A 21 1.67 4.76 24.05
N ILE A 22 1.10 4.13 23.03
CA ILE A 22 -0.31 4.28 22.66
C ILE A 22 -1.17 3.60 23.73
N GLU A 23 -2.07 4.35 24.34
CA GLU A 23 -2.98 3.84 25.36
C GLU A 23 -3.94 2.78 24.81
N GLU A 24 -4.17 1.70 25.57
CA GLU A 24 -5.14 0.66 25.23
C GLU A 24 -6.59 1.20 25.18
N PRO A 25 -7.44 0.72 24.25
CA PRO A 25 -8.80 1.22 24.10
C PRO A 25 -9.62 0.95 25.34
N LYS A 26 -10.28 2.00 25.86
CA LYS A 26 -11.17 1.93 27.02
C LYS A 26 -12.52 2.55 26.68
N SER A 27 -13.58 1.97 27.23
CA SER A 27 -14.91 2.61 27.18
C SER A 27 -14.81 3.99 27.83
N GLY A 28 -15.41 4.99 27.18
CA GLY A 28 -15.39 6.38 27.62
C GLY A 28 -14.39 7.29 26.88
N MET A 29 -13.40 6.74 26.16
CA MET A 29 -12.50 7.55 25.32
C MET A 29 -13.27 8.35 24.26
N GLU A 30 -12.87 9.58 24.03
CA GLU A 30 -13.54 10.53 23.14
C GLU A 30 -12.65 10.92 21.95
N PHE A 31 -13.28 11.13 20.80
CA PHE A 31 -12.62 11.52 19.55
C PHE A 31 -13.44 12.59 18.83
N ASN A 32 -12.80 13.60 18.28
CA ASN A 32 -13.50 14.72 17.63
C ASN A 32 -14.10 14.31 16.26
N SER A 33 -13.43 13.40 15.56
CA SER A 33 -13.82 12.93 14.23
C SER A 33 -13.75 11.42 14.07
N PHE A 34 -14.39 10.91 13.02
CA PHE A 34 -14.28 9.50 12.65
C PHE A 34 -12.84 9.16 12.23
N GLU A 35 -12.17 10.10 11.56
CA GLU A 35 -10.79 10.01 11.12
C GLU A 35 -9.83 9.86 12.30
N ASP A 36 -10.01 10.62 13.39
CA ASP A 36 -9.19 10.53 14.60
C ASP A 36 -9.34 9.16 15.27
N LEU A 37 -10.59 8.71 15.45
CA LEU A 37 -10.91 7.41 16.00
C LEU A 37 -10.31 6.28 15.17
N LEU A 38 -10.44 6.35 13.84
CA LEU A 38 -9.90 5.36 12.93
C LEU A 38 -8.36 5.33 12.98
N SER A 39 -7.72 6.51 13.04
CA SER A 39 -6.27 6.64 13.11
C SER A 39 -5.72 6.05 14.40
N TYR A 40 -6.32 6.42 15.54
CA TYR A 40 -6.01 5.85 16.84
C TYR A 40 -6.08 4.31 16.82
N TYR A 41 -7.22 3.75 16.39
CA TYR A 41 -7.41 2.30 16.49
C TYR A 41 -6.54 1.54 15.50
N LYS A 42 -6.25 2.10 14.32
CA LYS A 42 -5.28 1.54 13.38
C LYS A 42 -3.88 1.48 13.96
N GLU A 43 -3.40 2.55 14.58
CA GLU A 43 -2.06 2.58 15.16
C GLU A 43 -1.97 1.62 16.36
N TYR A 44 -3.00 1.61 17.21
CA TYR A 44 -3.14 0.61 18.28
C TYR A 44 -3.09 -0.83 17.72
N GLY A 45 -3.85 -1.11 16.66
CA GLY A 45 -3.86 -2.43 16.02
C GLY A 45 -2.51 -2.80 15.40
N LYS A 46 -1.83 -1.85 14.78
CA LYS A 46 -0.48 -2.00 14.21
C LYS A 46 0.55 -2.33 15.29
N ARG A 47 0.53 -1.64 16.42
CA ARG A 47 1.43 -1.92 17.56
C ARG A 47 1.10 -3.27 18.21
N SER A 48 -0.18 -3.56 18.39
CA SER A 48 -0.65 -4.81 18.97
C SER A 48 -0.48 -6.02 18.06
N GLY A 49 -0.41 -5.82 16.74
CA GLY A 49 -0.18 -6.89 15.79
C GLY A 49 -1.44 -7.52 15.20
N PHE A 50 -2.52 -6.76 15.02
CA PHE A 50 -3.68 -7.13 14.19
C PHE A 50 -4.03 -6.05 13.17
N GLY A 51 -4.82 -6.44 12.17
CA GLY A 51 -5.37 -5.48 11.20
C GLY A 51 -6.74 -4.95 11.63
N VAL A 52 -7.03 -3.69 11.31
CA VAL A 52 -8.31 -3.02 11.61
C VAL A 52 -9.14 -2.88 10.34
N MET A 53 -10.46 -3.05 10.45
CA MET A 53 -11.43 -2.76 9.39
C MET A 53 -12.68 -2.07 9.97
N THR A 54 -13.31 -1.20 9.18
CA THR A 54 -14.64 -0.69 9.50
C THR A 54 -15.68 -1.77 9.22
N LYS A 55 -16.42 -2.19 10.25
CA LYS A 55 -17.45 -3.24 10.14
C LYS A 55 -18.84 -2.66 9.85
N ARG A 56 -19.16 -1.53 10.45
CA ARG A 56 -20.45 -0.80 10.30
C ARG A 56 -20.17 0.67 10.54
N ALA A 57 -20.76 1.54 9.74
CA ALA A 57 -20.77 2.98 9.97
C ALA A 57 -22.16 3.49 9.60
N GLU A 58 -22.72 4.35 10.44
CA GLU A 58 -24.01 5.00 10.25
C GLU A 58 -23.81 6.50 10.25
N ARG A 59 -24.40 7.16 9.28
CA ARG A 59 -24.34 8.60 9.11
C ARG A 59 -25.69 9.22 9.43
N GLY A 60 -25.66 10.42 10.01
CA GLY A 60 -26.84 11.26 10.19
C GLY A 60 -27.28 11.93 8.90
N GLU A 61 -28.37 12.69 9.00
CA GLU A 61 -28.88 13.53 7.91
C GLU A 61 -27.89 14.61 7.46
N ASP A 62 -26.99 15.02 8.37
CA ASP A 62 -25.89 15.96 8.15
C ASP A 62 -24.61 15.30 7.60
N GLU A 63 -24.71 14.06 7.11
CA GLU A 63 -23.61 13.18 6.69
C GLU A 63 -22.57 12.84 7.78
N SER A 64 -22.75 13.34 9.01
CA SER A 64 -21.84 13.11 10.12
C SER A 64 -21.96 11.67 10.63
N VAL A 65 -20.84 11.05 11.01
CA VAL A 65 -20.86 9.69 11.56
C VAL A 65 -21.49 9.72 12.94
N ARG A 66 -22.66 9.08 13.07
CA ARG A 66 -23.39 8.93 14.34
C ARG A 66 -22.96 7.70 15.12
N TYR A 67 -22.72 6.59 14.42
CA TYR A 67 -22.31 5.34 15.04
C TYR A 67 -21.30 4.61 14.17
N VAL A 68 -20.29 3.99 14.78
CA VAL A 68 -19.30 3.20 14.06
C VAL A 68 -18.81 2.01 14.85
N THR A 69 -18.61 0.88 14.15
CA THR A 69 -17.94 -0.31 14.68
C THR A 69 -16.65 -0.53 13.90
N LEU A 70 -15.51 -0.41 14.58
CA LEU A 70 -14.21 -0.84 14.05
C LEU A 70 -13.90 -2.24 14.61
N ALA A 71 -13.43 -3.16 13.77
CA ALA A 71 -13.22 -4.55 14.15
C ALA A 71 -11.88 -5.09 13.64
N CYS A 72 -11.45 -6.22 14.20
CA CYS A 72 -10.32 -6.96 13.64
C CYS A 72 -10.61 -7.37 12.18
N ALA A 73 -9.61 -7.26 11.31
CA ALA A 73 -9.69 -7.67 9.91
C ALA A 73 -9.97 -9.17 9.73
N ARG A 74 -9.66 -9.99 10.75
CA ARG A 74 -10.01 -11.42 10.80
C ARG A 74 -11.45 -11.70 11.28
N SER A 75 -12.24 -10.66 11.56
CA SER A 75 -13.64 -10.78 11.97
C SER A 75 -14.56 -11.21 10.83
N GLY A 76 -15.62 -11.94 11.18
CA GLY A 76 -16.62 -12.46 10.24
C GLY A 76 -16.28 -13.86 9.71
N LYS A 77 -17.27 -14.48 9.05
CA LYS A 77 -17.14 -15.80 8.44
C LYS A 77 -16.47 -15.71 7.08
N ALA A 78 -15.71 -16.74 6.73
CA ALA A 78 -15.24 -16.90 5.36
C ALA A 78 -16.44 -17.08 4.41
N ARG A 79 -16.52 -16.26 3.37
CA ARG A 79 -17.47 -16.47 2.27
C ARG A 79 -16.73 -17.17 1.14
N ASN A 80 -16.82 -18.49 1.09
CA ASN A 80 -16.41 -19.25 -0.09
C ASN A 80 -17.46 -19.05 -1.18
N ARG A 81 -17.15 -18.21 -2.18
CA ARG A 81 -17.95 -18.07 -3.41
C ARG A 81 -17.54 -19.06 -4.50
N THR A 82 -16.52 -19.87 -4.25
CA THR A 82 -16.03 -20.89 -5.18
C THR A 82 -16.73 -22.23 -4.96
N LEU A 83 -17.34 -22.78 -6.01
CA LEU A 83 -17.84 -24.16 -6.10
C LEU A 83 -16.71 -25.20 -6.17
N ASN A 84 -15.46 -24.74 -6.38
CA ASN A 84 -14.32 -25.62 -6.61
C ASN A 84 -13.71 -26.08 -5.26
N VAL A 85 -14.15 -27.24 -4.79
CA VAL A 85 -13.76 -27.86 -3.50
C VAL A 85 -12.27 -28.20 -3.44
N ALA A 86 -11.64 -28.44 -4.60
CA ALA A 86 -10.26 -28.89 -4.68
C ALA A 86 -9.21 -27.81 -4.31
N ASN A 87 -9.51 -26.52 -4.49
CA ASN A 87 -8.59 -25.41 -4.21
C ASN A 87 -9.30 -24.26 -3.48
N PRO A 88 -9.52 -24.38 -2.16
CA PRO A 88 -10.12 -23.30 -1.38
C PRO A 88 -9.16 -22.11 -1.28
N ARG A 89 -9.63 -20.90 -1.58
CA ARG A 89 -8.86 -19.67 -1.36
C ARG A 89 -8.52 -19.55 0.14
N PRO A 90 -7.24 -19.46 0.53
CA PRO A 90 -6.88 -19.27 1.94
C PRO A 90 -7.50 -17.98 2.48
N THR A 91 -8.40 -18.10 3.45
CA THR A 91 -9.08 -16.96 4.06
C THR A 91 -8.44 -16.61 5.40
N GLY A 92 -8.10 -15.34 5.60
CA GLY A 92 -7.60 -14.85 6.88
C GLY A 92 -8.69 -14.68 7.95
N LYS A 93 -9.94 -15.04 7.68
CA LYS A 93 -11.08 -14.85 8.57
C LYS A 93 -11.14 -15.97 9.61
N THR A 94 -11.13 -15.61 10.90
CA THR A 94 -11.19 -16.53 12.04
C THR A 94 -12.43 -16.31 12.90
N GLU A 95 -13.42 -15.55 12.41
CA GLU A 95 -14.56 -15.10 13.19
C GLU A 95 -14.16 -14.32 14.47
N CYS A 96 -13.01 -13.64 14.42
CA CYS A 96 -12.50 -12.86 15.55
C CYS A 96 -13.54 -11.84 16.04
N LYS A 97 -13.81 -11.82 17.35
CA LYS A 97 -14.82 -10.96 18.00
C LYS A 97 -14.28 -9.61 18.43
N ALA A 98 -12.96 -9.39 18.36
CA ALA A 98 -12.34 -8.12 18.72
C ALA A 98 -12.91 -6.95 17.90
N LYS A 99 -13.44 -5.95 18.60
CA LYS A 99 -14.09 -4.76 18.03
C LYS A 99 -14.18 -3.64 19.05
N ILE A 100 -14.28 -2.41 18.56
CA ILE A 100 -14.71 -1.24 19.31
C ILE A 100 -15.95 -0.64 18.65
N ASN A 101 -16.86 -0.11 19.47
CA ASN A 101 -18.00 0.66 19.02
C ASN A 101 -17.87 2.10 19.53
N ALA A 102 -18.20 3.07 18.69
CA ALA A 102 -18.28 4.47 19.08
C ALA A 102 -19.64 5.07 18.67
N LEU A 103 -20.15 5.94 19.54
CA LEU A 103 -21.40 6.68 19.32
C LEU A 103 -21.10 8.17 19.43
N ARG A 104 -21.70 8.98 18.56
CA ARG A 104 -21.60 10.44 18.63
C ARG A 104 -22.52 10.96 19.73
N GLN A 105 -21.95 11.64 20.70
CA GLN A 105 -22.61 12.31 21.82
C GLN A 105 -21.96 13.70 21.97
N ASP A 106 -22.76 14.76 22.13
CA ASP A 106 -22.24 16.12 22.38
C ASP A 106 -21.15 16.55 21.38
N CYS A 107 -21.36 16.23 20.09
CA CYS A 107 -20.45 16.50 18.98
C CYS A 107 -19.11 15.72 18.98
N VAL A 108 -18.89 14.78 19.92
CA VAL A 108 -17.72 13.89 19.98
C VAL A 108 -18.11 12.41 19.82
N LEU A 109 -17.24 11.60 19.23
CA LEU A 109 -17.38 10.14 19.17
C LEU A 109 -16.82 9.52 20.44
N ARG A 110 -17.69 8.96 21.29
CA ARG A 110 -17.31 8.26 22.52
C ARG A 110 -17.28 6.75 22.31
N LEU A 111 -16.22 6.07 22.74
CA LEU A 111 -16.17 4.61 22.77
C LEU A 111 -17.18 4.07 23.78
N THR A 112 -18.16 3.32 23.29
CA THR A 112 -19.21 2.71 24.11
C THR A 112 -18.89 1.26 24.45
N THR A 113 -18.28 0.53 23.52
CA THR A 113 -17.95 -0.89 23.70
C THR A 113 -16.52 -1.15 23.28
N VAL A 114 -15.77 -1.86 24.11
CA VAL A 114 -14.44 -2.39 23.77
C VAL A 114 -14.41 -3.89 24.00
N HIS A 115 -14.14 -4.64 22.94
CA HIS A 115 -13.77 -6.06 22.99
C HIS A 115 -12.39 -6.21 22.38
N ASN A 116 -11.38 -6.40 23.23
CA ASN A 116 -9.97 -6.43 22.81
C ASN A 116 -9.37 -7.86 22.82
N ILE A 117 -10.21 -8.89 23.02
CA ILE A 117 -9.77 -10.28 23.07
C ILE A 117 -9.78 -10.88 21.66
N HIS A 118 -8.65 -11.45 21.25
CA HIS A 118 -8.46 -12.10 19.95
C HIS A 118 -8.44 -13.62 20.09
N ASN A 119 -8.93 -14.33 19.07
CA ASN A 119 -8.90 -15.78 18.99
C ASN A 119 -7.79 -16.32 18.08
N HIS A 120 -6.80 -15.47 17.79
CA HIS A 120 -5.67 -15.79 16.94
C HIS A 120 -4.43 -15.08 17.46
N GLY A 121 -3.24 -15.60 17.13
CA GLY A 121 -1.99 -14.95 17.47
C GLY A 121 -1.91 -13.53 16.89
N LEU A 122 -1.37 -12.62 17.68
CA LEU A 122 -1.04 -11.26 17.28
C LEU A 122 0.44 -11.19 16.89
N SER A 123 0.79 -10.37 15.90
CA SER A 123 2.17 -10.29 15.42
C SER A 123 2.58 -8.86 15.09
N PRO A 124 3.06 -8.09 16.08
CA PRO A 124 3.56 -6.72 15.88
C PRO A 124 4.64 -6.64 14.79
N LYS A 125 5.58 -7.59 14.76
CA LYS A 125 6.64 -7.65 13.72
C LYS A 125 6.11 -7.82 12.30
N LYS A 126 4.89 -8.36 12.13
CA LYS A 126 4.26 -8.57 10.82
C LYS A 126 3.20 -7.50 10.51
N SER A 127 2.92 -6.59 11.44
CA SER A 127 1.81 -5.67 11.32
C SER A 127 1.99 -4.66 10.18
N ARG A 128 3.23 -4.30 9.86
CA ARG A 128 3.58 -3.49 8.68
C ARG A 128 3.18 -4.13 7.35
N PHE A 129 2.98 -5.44 7.31
CA PHE A 129 2.57 -6.17 6.11
C PHE A 129 1.05 -6.37 6.04
N PHE A 130 0.28 -6.00 7.07
CA PHE A 130 -1.16 -6.13 7.04
C PHE A 130 -1.76 -5.15 6.03
N ARG A 131 -2.75 -5.62 5.28
CA ARG A 131 -3.43 -4.85 4.22
C ARG A 131 -3.95 -3.48 4.68
N CYS A 132 -4.43 -3.35 5.92
CA CYS A 132 -4.91 -2.10 6.50
C CYS A 132 -3.79 -1.12 6.93
N ASN A 133 -2.56 -1.61 7.04
CA ASN A 133 -1.37 -0.86 7.45
C ASN A 133 -0.38 -0.64 6.30
N ARG A 134 -0.68 -1.20 5.11
CA ARG A 134 -0.05 -0.80 3.85
C ARG A 134 -0.58 0.59 3.49
N GLU A 135 -0.17 1.60 4.24
CA GLU A 135 -0.38 2.97 3.84
C GLU A 135 0.60 3.32 2.74
N VAL A 136 0.05 3.80 1.62
CA VAL A 136 0.80 4.55 0.63
C VAL A 136 1.37 5.78 1.36
N SER A 137 2.69 5.98 1.35
CA SER A 137 3.33 7.00 2.19
C SER A 137 2.75 8.39 1.96
N ASP A 138 2.79 9.29 2.95
CA ASP A 138 2.29 10.66 2.78
C ASP A 138 3.06 11.46 1.72
N ALA A 139 4.28 11.01 1.38
CA ALA A 139 4.98 11.47 0.18
C ALA A 139 4.17 11.12 -1.07
N VAL A 140 3.75 9.85 -1.22
CA VAL A 140 2.89 9.41 -2.32
C VAL A 140 1.47 9.99 -2.23
N LYS A 141 0.88 10.16 -1.04
CA LYS A 141 -0.44 10.83 -0.89
C LYS A 141 -0.43 12.32 -1.29
N ARG A 142 0.66 13.05 -1.03
CA ARG A 142 0.85 14.45 -1.47
C ARG A 142 1.15 14.53 -2.97
N VAL A 143 2.00 13.63 -3.44
CA VAL A 143 2.37 13.45 -4.85
C VAL A 143 1.18 13.12 -5.74
N LEU A 144 0.23 12.32 -5.27
CA LEU A 144 -0.98 12.03 -6.02
C LEU A 144 -1.94 13.24 -6.10
N GLY A 145 -1.71 14.35 -5.38
CA GLY A 145 -2.52 15.58 -5.38
C GLY A 145 -2.68 16.29 -6.74
N GLY A 146 -1.92 15.88 -7.76
CA GLY A 146 -2.03 16.32 -9.16
C GLY A 146 -0.82 15.83 -9.96
N ALA A 147 -0.94 15.75 -11.30
CA ALA A 147 0.15 15.29 -12.17
C ALA A 147 1.46 16.10 -11.98
N GLY A 148 1.36 17.40 -11.68
CA GLY A 148 2.51 18.27 -11.40
C GLY A 148 3.34 17.86 -10.18
N ALA A 149 2.70 17.55 -9.04
CA ALA A 149 3.42 17.19 -7.81
C ALA A 149 4.16 15.84 -7.95
N LEU A 150 3.57 14.89 -8.68
CA LEU A 150 4.21 13.63 -9.02
C LEU A 150 5.40 13.81 -9.96
N ARG A 151 5.26 14.69 -10.96
CA ARG A 151 6.34 15.04 -11.86
C ARG A 151 7.52 15.67 -11.11
N ASP A 152 7.28 16.65 -10.24
CA ASP A 152 8.33 17.30 -9.44
C ASP A 152 9.05 16.32 -8.53
N TYR A 153 8.31 15.39 -7.92
CA TYR A 153 8.90 14.31 -7.12
C TYR A 153 9.83 13.44 -7.96
N PHE A 154 9.40 12.98 -9.14
CA PHE A 154 10.24 12.16 -9.99
C PHE A 154 11.44 12.89 -10.58
N LEU A 155 11.29 14.16 -10.95
CA LEU A 155 12.42 15.02 -11.32
C LEU A 155 13.45 15.08 -10.18
N ARG A 156 13.00 15.26 -8.94
CA ARG A 156 13.89 15.25 -7.78
C ARG A 156 14.54 13.89 -7.53
N MET A 157 13.81 12.79 -7.76
CA MET A 157 14.34 11.43 -7.62
C MET A 157 15.41 11.13 -8.67
N GLN A 158 15.18 11.55 -9.91
CA GLN A 158 16.13 11.43 -11.02
C GLN A 158 17.37 12.31 -10.81
N TYR A 159 17.19 13.53 -10.31
CA TYR A 159 18.32 14.41 -9.94
C TYR A 159 19.22 13.76 -8.88
N LYS A 160 18.63 13.12 -7.86
CA LYS A 160 19.39 12.45 -6.79
C LYS A 160 19.97 11.09 -7.21
N ASN A 161 19.33 10.41 -8.15
CA ASN A 161 19.68 9.07 -8.59
C ASN A 161 19.62 9.02 -10.11
N PRO A 162 20.74 9.23 -10.83
CA PRO A 162 20.75 9.30 -12.30
C PRO A 162 20.17 8.07 -13.02
N GLY A 163 20.19 6.89 -12.36
CA GLY A 163 19.59 5.67 -12.89
C GLY A 163 18.10 5.48 -12.55
N PHE A 164 17.44 6.47 -11.95
CA PHE A 164 16.00 6.42 -11.70
C PHE A 164 15.27 6.71 -13.02
N PHE A 165 14.38 5.82 -13.41
CA PHE A 165 13.59 5.93 -14.62
C PHE A 165 12.12 6.14 -14.26
N TYR A 166 11.45 7.02 -14.99
CA TYR A 166 10.00 7.14 -14.93
C TYR A 166 9.46 7.59 -16.28
N MET A 167 8.19 7.27 -16.54
CA MET A 167 7.43 7.82 -17.66
C MET A 167 6.01 8.12 -17.21
N MET A 168 5.45 9.22 -17.72
CA MET A 168 4.10 9.67 -17.38
C MET A 168 3.31 9.87 -18.68
N ASP A 169 2.10 9.34 -18.69
CA ASP A 169 1.07 9.56 -19.70
C ASP A 169 0.01 10.46 -19.08
N ILE A 170 -0.24 11.58 -19.74
CA ILE A 170 -1.15 12.64 -19.28
C ILE A 170 -2.19 12.83 -20.38
N ASP A 171 -3.47 12.91 -19.99
CA ASP A 171 -4.56 13.14 -20.94
C ASP A 171 -4.61 14.60 -21.42
N ASP A 172 -5.49 14.86 -22.39
CA ASP A 172 -5.66 16.19 -22.99
C ASP A 172 -6.16 17.23 -21.97
N GLU A 173 -6.78 16.79 -20.87
CA GLU A 173 -7.20 17.65 -19.76
C GLU A 173 -6.10 17.87 -18.70
N GLY A 174 -4.88 17.38 -18.93
CA GLY A 174 -3.75 17.54 -18.03
C GLY A 174 -3.79 16.64 -16.79
N ARG A 175 -4.66 15.62 -16.78
CA ARG A 175 -4.78 14.66 -15.69
C ARG A 175 -3.86 13.47 -15.94
N LEU A 176 -3.35 12.90 -14.85
CA LEU A 176 -2.51 11.72 -14.93
C LEU A 176 -3.34 10.53 -15.40
N LYS A 177 -2.97 9.97 -16.55
CA LYS A 177 -3.60 8.76 -17.10
C LYS A 177 -2.83 7.53 -16.68
N ASN A 178 -1.53 7.48 -16.97
CA ASN A 178 -0.68 6.36 -16.57
C ASN A 178 0.68 6.86 -16.08
N VAL A 179 1.33 6.07 -15.24
CA VAL A 179 2.69 6.36 -14.79
C VAL A 179 3.43 5.09 -14.47
N PHE A 180 4.71 5.06 -14.83
CA PHE A 180 5.62 3.97 -14.51
C PHE A 180 6.89 4.55 -13.89
N TRP A 181 7.49 3.82 -12.96
CA TRP A 181 8.81 4.16 -12.42
C TRP A 181 9.59 2.91 -11.99
N ALA A 182 10.92 3.02 -12.04
CA ALA A 182 11.85 2.06 -11.51
C ALA A 182 13.09 2.76 -10.96
N ASP A 183 13.54 2.35 -9.78
CA ASP A 183 14.78 2.85 -9.20
C ASP A 183 16.02 2.15 -9.79
N PRO A 184 17.23 2.72 -9.65
CA PRO A 184 18.44 2.13 -10.20
C PRO A 184 18.73 0.71 -9.70
N ARG A 185 18.38 0.39 -8.44
CA ARG A 185 18.61 -0.94 -7.87
C ARG A 185 17.66 -1.95 -8.47
N SER A 186 16.41 -1.56 -8.70
CA SER A 186 15.40 -2.38 -9.37
C SER A 186 15.82 -2.72 -10.81
N ARG A 187 16.34 -1.73 -11.56
CA ARG A 187 16.90 -1.94 -12.91
C ARG A 187 18.13 -2.84 -12.90
N ALA A 188 19.06 -2.62 -11.98
CA ALA A 188 20.24 -3.48 -11.83
C ALA A 188 19.84 -4.92 -11.47
N ALA A 189 18.89 -5.09 -10.55
CA ALA A 189 18.38 -6.39 -10.15
C ALA A 189 17.70 -7.14 -11.31
N TYR A 190 17.09 -6.44 -12.27
CA TYR A 190 16.50 -7.09 -13.44
C TYR A 190 17.54 -7.80 -14.31
N GLN A 191 18.78 -7.30 -14.37
CA GLN A 191 19.85 -7.94 -15.15
C GLN A 191 20.17 -9.35 -14.63
N ASP A 192 20.07 -9.56 -13.32
CA ASP A 192 20.36 -10.85 -12.68
C ASP A 192 19.10 -11.71 -12.46
N PHE A 193 17.94 -11.07 -12.24
CA PHE A 193 16.72 -11.71 -11.74
C PHE A 193 15.48 -11.49 -12.63
N GLY A 194 15.67 -10.97 -13.85
CA GLY A 194 14.60 -10.62 -14.80
C GLY A 194 14.08 -11.78 -15.66
N ASP A 195 14.66 -12.97 -15.54
CA ASP A 195 14.27 -14.14 -16.35
C ASP A 195 12.80 -14.50 -16.21
N VAL A 196 12.26 -14.42 -15.00
CA VAL A 196 10.86 -14.70 -14.70
C VAL A 196 10.28 -13.55 -13.92
N VAL A 197 9.28 -12.88 -14.51
CA VAL A 197 8.58 -11.74 -13.90
C VAL A 197 7.14 -12.12 -13.62
N THR A 198 6.67 -11.81 -12.42
CA THR A 198 5.25 -11.83 -12.07
C THR A 198 4.71 -10.42 -12.18
N PHE A 199 3.55 -10.28 -12.82
CA PHE A 199 2.85 -9.02 -12.98
C PHE A 199 1.37 -9.25 -12.67
N ASP A 200 0.79 -8.36 -11.88
CA ASP A 200 -0.61 -8.39 -11.49
C ASP A 200 -1.06 -6.96 -11.18
N THR A 201 -2.33 -6.64 -11.40
CA THR A 201 -2.90 -5.36 -10.97
C THR A 201 -3.61 -5.54 -9.64
N THR A 202 -3.28 -4.71 -8.66
CA THR A 202 -3.96 -4.82 -7.37
C THR A 202 -5.38 -4.29 -7.51
N TYR A 203 -6.37 -5.10 -7.11
CA TYR A 203 -7.79 -4.73 -6.98
C TYR A 203 -8.04 -3.45 -6.15
N LEU A 204 -7.07 -2.98 -5.37
CA LEU A 204 -7.15 -1.72 -4.65
C LEU A 204 -6.65 -0.59 -5.53
N THR A 205 -7.58 0.28 -5.92
CA THR A 205 -7.28 1.55 -6.55
C THR A 205 -6.89 2.60 -5.50
N ASN A 206 -5.97 3.50 -5.84
CA ASN A 206 -5.67 4.65 -4.98
C ASN A 206 -6.90 5.59 -4.89
N ARG A 207 -6.83 6.71 -4.15
CA ARG A 207 -7.95 7.68 -4.04
C ARG A 207 -8.41 8.27 -5.39
N TYR A 208 -7.65 8.02 -6.46
CA TYR A 208 -7.92 8.43 -7.84
C TYR A 208 -8.48 7.31 -8.71
N GLY A 209 -8.77 6.14 -8.14
CA GLY A 209 -9.31 5.03 -8.93
C GLY A 209 -8.27 4.30 -9.79
N MET A 210 -6.96 4.57 -9.62
CA MET A 210 -5.91 3.97 -10.45
C MET A 210 -5.40 2.64 -9.85
N PRO A 211 -5.46 1.51 -10.59
CA PRO A 211 -4.83 0.25 -10.17
C PRO A 211 -3.31 0.38 -10.07
N PHE A 212 -2.74 -0.31 -9.08
CA PHE A 212 -1.29 -0.42 -8.90
C PHE A 212 -0.77 -1.71 -9.53
N ALA A 213 0.26 -1.60 -10.36
CA ALA A 213 0.76 -2.66 -11.22
C ALA A 213 2.27 -2.92 -10.97
N PRO A 214 2.63 -3.73 -9.95
CA PRO A 214 4.02 -4.05 -9.66
C PRO A 214 4.60 -5.10 -10.61
N PHE A 215 5.84 -4.89 -11.05
CA PHE A 215 6.67 -5.90 -11.69
C PHE A 215 7.57 -6.56 -10.64
N VAL A 216 7.41 -7.87 -10.45
CA VAL A 216 8.06 -8.59 -9.35
C VAL A 216 8.87 -9.77 -9.89
N GLY A 217 10.16 -9.79 -9.59
CA GLY A 217 11.03 -10.93 -9.86
C GLY A 217 11.24 -11.81 -8.64
N VAL A 218 12.08 -12.82 -8.78
CA VAL A 218 12.50 -13.71 -7.67
C VAL A 218 14.02 -13.81 -7.66
N LYS A 219 14.65 -13.47 -6.53
CA LYS A 219 16.09 -13.63 -6.36
C LYS A 219 16.47 -15.07 -5.94
N HIS A 220 17.76 -15.40 -5.95
CA HIS A 220 18.28 -16.76 -5.63
C HIS A 220 17.80 -17.35 -4.29
N HIS A 221 17.49 -16.50 -3.30
CA HIS A 221 16.93 -16.94 -2.01
C HIS A 221 15.40 -17.15 -2.01
N ARG A 222 14.78 -17.23 -3.19
CA ARG A 222 13.31 -17.38 -3.38
C ARG A 222 12.49 -16.26 -2.74
N GLN A 223 13.07 -15.07 -2.62
CA GLN A 223 12.38 -13.88 -2.13
C GLN A 223 11.95 -13.02 -3.31
N SER A 224 10.75 -12.46 -3.22
CA SER A 224 10.25 -11.47 -4.17
C SER A 224 11.10 -10.22 -4.16
N ILE A 225 11.40 -9.69 -5.33
CA ILE A 225 12.08 -8.41 -5.53
C ILE A 225 11.21 -7.52 -6.41
N LEU A 226 10.96 -6.29 -5.99
CA LEU A 226 10.29 -5.30 -6.83
C LEU A 226 11.30 -4.82 -7.88
N LEU A 227 10.90 -4.85 -9.14
CA LEU A 227 11.73 -4.47 -10.28
C LEU A 227 11.23 -3.18 -10.96
N GLY A 228 10.03 -2.74 -10.61
CA GLY A 228 9.41 -1.49 -11.02
C GLY A 228 7.92 -1.53 -10.74
N ALA A 229 7.24 -0.41 -10.94
CA ALA A 229 5.80 -0.36 -10.74
C ALA A 229 5.14 0.71 -11.61
N GLY A 230 3.86 0.49 -11.90
CA GLY A 230 3.00 1.49 -12.51
C GLY A 230 1.74 1.79 -11.71
N LEU A 231 1.15 2.94 -12.00
CA LEU A 231 -0.25 3.24 -11.74
C LEU A 231 -0.91 3.49 -13.09
N ILE A 232 -2.01 2.81 -13.35
CA ILE A 232 -2.71 2.87 -14.64
C ILE A 232 -4.13 3.41 -14.49
N SER A 233 -4.70 3.99 -15.54
CA SER A 233 -6.09 4.49 -15.51
C SER A 233 -7.12 3.38 -15.64
N SER A 234 -6.78 2.31 -16.34
CA SER A 234 -7.70 1.23 -16.74
C SER A 234 -6.98 -0.09 -16.98
N GLU A 235 -7.69 -1.19 -16.80
CA GLU A 235 -7.19 -2.56 -17.07
C GLU A 235 -7.60 -2.99 -18.49
N ASP A 236 -7.20 -2.22 -19.50
CA ASP A 236 -7.44 -2.51 -20.91
C ASP A 236 -6.14 -2.80 -21.68
N THR A 237 -6.27 -3.31 -22.90
CA THR A 237 -5.11 -3.78 -23.69
C THR A 237 -4.19 -2.62 -24.04
N GLU A 238 -4.72 -1.46 -24.42
CA GLU A 238 -3.94 -0.29 -24.81
C GLU A 238 -3.10 0.24 -23.64
N THR A 239 -3.70 0.30 -22.45
CA THR A 239 -3.02 0.74 -21.23
C THR A 239 -1.91 -0.23 -20.82
N PHE A 240 -2.14 -1.54 -20.94
CA PHE A 240 -1.10 -2.53 -20.69
C PHE A 240 0.00 -2.51 -21.76
N VAL A 241 -0.33 -2.26 -23.04
CA VAL A 241 0.68 -2.09 -24.09
C VAL A 241 1.59 -0.92 -23.74
N TRP A 242 1.02 0.25 -23.43
CA TRP A 242 1.81 1.40 -22.98
C TRP A 242 2.72 1.05 -21.80
N LEU A 243 2.18 0.38 -20.77
CA LEU A 243 2.93 0.02 -19.57
C LEU A 243 4.07 -0.97 -19.89
N PHE A 244 3.81 -1.98 -20.72
CA PHE A 244 4.81 -2.99 -21.09
C PHE A 244 5.88 -2.44 -22.04
N GLU A 245 5.54 -1.55 -22.95
CA GLU A 245 6.52 -0.85 -23.80
C GLU A 245 7.42 0.05 -22.94
N THR A 246 6.82 0.79 -22.01
CA THR A 246 7.55 1.61 -21.03
C THR A 246 8.49 0.77 -20.19
N TRP A 247 8.02 -0.37 -19.69
CA TRP A 247 8.83 -1.33 -18.96
C TRP A 247 10.01 -1.82 -19.80
N LEU A 248 9.75 -2.22 -21.06
CA LEU A 248 10.77 -2.75 -21.95
C LEU A 248 11.85 -1.70 -22.24
N GLN A 249 11.46 -0.45 -22.48
CA GLN A 249 12.39 0.66 -22.63
C GLN A 249 13.21 0.89 -21.35
N CYS A 250 12.56 0.83 -20.18
CA CYS A 250 13.26 0.93 -18.90
C CYS A 250 14.29 -0.20 -18.74
N MET A 251 13.99 -1.41 -19.19
CA MET A 251 14.90 -2.56 -19.07
C MET A 251 15.82 -2.72 -20.28
N ASP A 252 16.17 -1.62 -20.94
CA ASP A 252 17.14 -1.54 -22.04
C ASP A 252 16.80 -2.47 -23.22
N GLY A 253 15.50 -2.69 -23.46
CA GLY A 253 14.99 -3.55 -24.53
C GLY A 253 15.02 -5.05 -24.20
N ILE A 254 15.38 -5.43 -22.98
CA ILE A 254 15.49 -6.83 -22.56
C ILE A 254 14.14 -7.30 -22.00
N ALA A 255 13.42 -8.12 -22.78
CA ALA A 255 12.18 -8.74 -22.34
C ALA A 255 12.44 -9.93 -21.38
N PRO A 256 11.52 -10.22 -20.44
CA PRO A 256 11.66 -11.38 -19.56
C PRO A 256 11.50 -12.67 -20.36
N LYS A 257 12.15 -13.77 -19.96
CA LYS A 257 12.00 -15.07 -20.64
C LYS A 257 10.60 -15.65 -20.42
N ALA A 258 10.05 -15.47 -19.22
CA ALA A 258 8.68 -15.82 -18.89
C ALA A 258 8.00 -14.72 -18.07
N ILE A 259 6.71 -14.52 -18.31
CA ILE A 259 5.87 -13.62 -17.54
C ILE A 259 4.67 -14.40 -16.98
N ILE A 260 4.41 -14.21 -15.70
CA ILE A 260 3.30 -14.84 -14.97
C ILE A 260 2.29 -13.75 -14.63
N THR A 261 1.06 -13.90 -15.13
CA THR A 261 -0.06 -12.99 -14.81
C THR A 261 -1.29 -13.77 -14.38
N ASP A 262 -2.34 -13.07 -14.01
CA ASP A 262 -3.67 -13.67 -13.90
C ASP A 262 -4.26 -14.01 -15.29
N GLN A 263 -5.48 -14.55 -15.31
CA GLN A 263 -6.17 -14.95 -16.55
C GLN A 263 -6.87 -13.75 -17.23
N ASP A 264 -6.31 -12.55 -17.13
CA ASP A 264 -6.84 -11.38 -17.79
C ASP A 264 -6.56 -11.38 -19.31
N ARG A 265 -7.60 -11.07 -20.09
CA ARG A 265 -7.53 -11.07 -21.55
C ARG A 265 -6.74 -9.88 -22.08
N ALA A 266 -6.83 -8.73 -21.43
CA ALA A 266 -6.12 -7.53 -21.86
C ALA A 266 -4.61 -7.67 -21.63
N MET A 267 -4.18 -8.20 -20.49
CA MET A 267 -2.78 -8.53 -20.23
C MET A 267 -2.25 -9.54 -21.26
N LYS A 268 -3.01 -10.61 -21.54
CA LYS A 268 -2.63 -11.61 -22.54
C LYS A 268 -2.39 -10.98 -23.92
N ASN A 269 -3.30 -10.11 -24.36
CA ASN A 269 -3.16 -9.42 -25.65
C ASN A 269 -1.93 -8.50 -25.66
N ALA A 270 -1.75 -7.70 -24.62
CA ALA A 270 -0.63 -6.76 -24.53
C ALA A 270 0.73 -7.49 -24.47
N ILE A 271 0.82 -8.62 -23.75
CA ILE A 271 2.02 -9.47 -23.74
C ILE A 271 2.31 -10.02 -25.14
N ALA A 272 1.29 -10.47 -25.88
CA ALA A 272 1.48 -10.97 -27.23
C ALA A 272 1.98 -9.88 -28.21
N ILE A 273 1.59 -8.62 -27.99
CA ILE A 273 2.03 -7.46 -28.78
C ILE A 273 3.47 -7.07 -28.43
N VAL A 274 3.77 -6.85 -27.15
CA VAL A 274 5.03 -6.23 -26.70
C VAL A 274 6.14 -7.27 -26.47
N PHE A 275 5.77 -8.48 -26.06
CA PHE A 275 6.69 -9.55 -25.67
C PHE A 275 6.48 -10.85 -26.49
N PRO A 276 6.56 -10.80 -27.84
CA PRO A 276 6.16 -11.93 -28.69
C PRO A 276 6.98 -13.22 -28.49
N LYS A 277 8.18 -13.12 -27.89
CA LYS A 277 9.06 -14.25 -27.60
C LYS A 277 9.00 -14.72 -26.14
N THR A 278 8.30 -13.99 -25.27
CA THR A 278 8.20 -14.31 -23.84
C THR A 278 7.17 -15.41 -23.62
N GLN A 279 7.49 -16.38 -22.78
CA GLN A 279 6.52 -17.41 -22.39
C GLN A 279 5.51 -16.83 -21.39
N HIS A 280 4.26 -16.70 -21.81
CA HIS A 280 3.16 -16.31 -20.91
C HIS A 280 2.66 -17.53 -20.13
N ARG A 281 2.58 -17.40 -18.81
CA ARG A 281 2.05 -18.39 -17.88
C ARG A 281 0.97 -17.76 -17.01
N PHE A 282 0.00 -18.55 -16.59
CA PHE A 282 -1.01 -18.12 -15.63
C PHE A 282 -0.59 -18.47 -14.21
N CYS A 283 -0.90 -17.59 -13.26
CA CYS A 283 -0.80 -17.87 -11.84
C CYS A 283 -1.71 -19.06 -11.46
N LEU A 284 -1.23 -19.93 -10.57
CA LEU A 284 -1.92 -21.16 -10.13
C LEU A 284 -2.99 -20.89 -9.07
#